data_AF-A0A2S2PZ95-F1
#
_entry.id   AF-A0A2S2PZ95-F1
#
_cell.length_a   1.000
_cell.length_b   1.000
_cell.length_c   1.000
_cell.angle_alpha   90.00
_cell.angle_beta   90.00
_cell.angle_gamma   90.00
#
_symmetry.space_group_name_H-M   'P 1'
#
loop_
_entity.id
_entity.type
_entity.pdbx_description
1 polymer ?
#
loop_
_entity_poly.entity_id
_entity_poly.type
_entity_poly.pdbx_seq_one_letter_code
_entity_poly.pdbx_strand_id
1 'polypeptide(L)'
;MTSHCQPLDQGIIQQFKKLYRKQLLQKAVADLDAGDSSTINVLDAVYWVASAQAQVKPETVKKCFLRYGFSHQDDEQSGQTIDTEEQSVIDEELLALITLIDNSVEVKTYFELDKFISSHDTNLTGTDDPDDPENEEEDEPEEAETSKY
;
A
#
# COMPACT_ATOMS: atom_id res chain seq x y z
N MET A 1 -13.24 -3.26 -5.46
CA MET A 1 -13.79 -2.81 -4.17
C MET A 1 -13.05 -3.57 -3.09
N THR A 2 -12.12 -2.95 -2.37
CA THR A 2 -11.63 -3.55 -1.11
C THR A 2 -12.69 -3.27 -0.04
N SER A 3 -12.98 -4.31 0.72
CA SER A 3 -14.17 -4.46 1.55
C SER A 3 -14.42 -3.29 2.50
N HIS A 4 -15.60 -2.68 2.38
CA HIS A 4 -16.25 -1.93 3.48
C HIS A 4 -16.23 -2.72 4.82
N CYS A 5 -16.02 -4.04 4.67
CA CYS A 5 -15.93 -5.08 5.67
C CYS A 5 -14.54 -5.34 6.33
N GLN A 6 -13.56 -4.44 6.29
CA GLN A 6 -12.25 -4.69 6.94
C GLN A 6 -11.86 -3.60 7.97
N PRO A 7 -11.51 -3.96 9.23
CA PRO A 7 -11.09 -3.01 10.27
C PRO A 7 -9.86 -2.17 9.88
N LEU A 8 -8.98 -2.73 9.05
CA LEU A 8 -7.79 -2.05 8.53
C LEU A 8 -8.17 -0.84 7.67
N ASP A 9 -9.23 -0.97 6.87
CA ASP A 9 -9.77 0.09 6.02
C ASP A 9 -10.57 1.14 6.82
N GLN A 10 -10.89 0.87 8.10
CA GLN A 10 -11.63 1.80 8.98
C GLN A 10 -10.77 2.91 9.61
N GLY A 11 -9.51 3.04 9.19
CA GLY A 11 -8.63 4.15 9.58
C GLY A 11 -7.20 3.74 9.93
N ILE A 12 -6.94 2.44 10.16
CA ILE A 12 -5.58 1.94 10.48
C ILE A 12 -4.64 2.18 9.30
N ILE A 13 -5.04 1.80 8.09
CA ILE A 13 -4.23 2.02 6.87
C ILE A 13 -3.99 3.51 6.64
N GLN A 14 -5.01 4.35 6.86
CA GLN A 14 -4.89 5.79 6.69
C GLN A 14 -3.85 6.39 7.65
N GLN A 15 -3.87 6.00 8.93
CA GLN A 15 -2.89 6.48 9.92
C GLN A 15 -1.49 5.96 9.62
N PHE A 16 -1.38 4.69 9.24
CA PHE A 16 -0.11 4.12 8.84
C PHE A 16 0.52 4.88 7.65
N LYS A 17 -0.26 5.13 6.59
CA LYS A 17 0.18 5.90 5.41
C LYS A 17 0.61 7.32 5.79
N LYS A 18 -0.15 7.98 6.67
CA LYS A 18 0.16 9.32 7.19
C LYS A 18 1.52 9.35 7.89
N LEU A 19 1.76 8.42 8.82
CA LEU A 19 3.01 8.32 9.57
C LEU A 19 4.21 8.01 8.67
N TYR A 20 4.04 7.09 7.72
CA TYR A 20 5.07 6.76 6.73
C TYR A 20 5.43 7.98 5.87
N ARG A 21 4.42 8.65 5.30
CA ARG A 21 4.62 9.80 4.40
C ARG A 21 5.21 11.01 5.09
N LYS A 22 4.96 11.17 6.39
CA LYS A 22 5.61 12.20 7.20
C LYS A 22 7.13 12.00 7.22
N GLN A 23 7.61 10.78 7.43
CA GLN A 23 9.05 10.46 7.45
C GLN A 23 9.67 10.65 6.06
N LEU A 24 8.94 10.24 5.01
CA LEU A 24 9.31 10.49 3.62
C LEU A 24 9.52 11.99 3.34
N LEU A 25 8.57 12.84 3.74
CA LEU A 25 8.66 14.28 3.53
C LEU A 25 9.76 14.92 4.40
N GLN A 26 9.94 14.47 5.64
CA GLN A 26 11.04 14.92 6.49
C GLN A 26 12.40 14.63 5.85
N LYS A 27 12.57 13.45 5.24
CA LYS A 27 13.79 13.12 4.49
C LYS A 27 13.97 14.03 3.28
N ALA A 28 12.91 14.26 2.52
CA ALA A 28 12.94 15.15 1.36
C ALA A 28 13.31 16.60 1.75
N VAL A 29 12.75 17.12 2.84
CA VAL A 29 13.10 18.44 3.38
C VAL A 29 14.56 18.48 3.82
N ALA A 30 15.04 17.46 4.55
CA ALA A 30 16.43 17.40 4.99
C ALA A 30 17.42 17.37 3.80
N ASP A 31 17.05 16.69 2.71
CA ASP A 31 17.85 16.66 1.48
C ASP A 31 17.87 18.03 0.79
N LEU A 32 16.71 18.70 0.69
CA LEU A 32 16.63 20.07 0.17
C LEU A 32 17.49 21.05 0.97
N ASP A 33 17.45 20.98 2.31
CA ASP A 33 18.25 21.82 3.20
C ASP A 33 19.75 21.54 3.06
N ALA A 34 20.13 20.29 2.82
CA ALA A 34 21.52 19.90 2.57
C ALA A 34 22.01 20.25 1.15
N GLY A 35 21.09 20.56 0.22
CA GLY A 35 21.41 20.71 -1.20
C GLY A 35 21.73 19.36 -1.88
N ASP A 36 21.31 18.26 -1.28
CA ASP A 36 21.54 16.89 -1.75
C ASP A 36 20.26 16.31 -2.37
N SER A 37 20.41 15.25 -3.17
CA SER A 37 19.28 14.46 -3.68
C SER A 37 19.55 12.98 -3.42
N SER A 38 19.36 12.54 -2.19
CA SER A 38 19.56 11.13 -1.83
C SER A 38 18.42 10.28 -2.37
N THR A 39 18.76 9.18 -3.03
CA THR A 39 17.75 8.17 -3.40
C THR A 39 17.27 7.44 -2.15
N ILE A 40 15.96 7.26 -2.04
CA ILE A 40 15.35 6.45 -0.98
C ILE A 40 15.62 4.99 -1.29
N ASN A 41 16.26 4.28 -0.36
CA ASN A 41 16.53 2.86 -0.51
C ASN A 41 15.48 2.00 0.23
N VAL A 42 15.54 0.68 0.04
CA VAL A 42 14.63 -0.27 0.68
C VAL A 42 14.79 -0.27 2.21
N LEU A 43 16.01 -0.08 2.72
CA LEU A 43 16.28 -0.05 4.15
C LEU A 43 15.59 1.13 4.84
N ASP A 44 15.63 2.32 4.23
CA ASP A 44 14.89 3.51 4.69
C ASP A 44 13.39 3.20 4.77
N ALA A 45 12.84 2.62 3.71
CA ALA A 45 11.43 2.25 3.67
C ALA A 45 11.05 1.24 4.77
N VAL A 46 11.89 0.23 5.03
CA VAL A 46 11.67 -0.76 6.10
C VAL A 46 11.69 -0.09 7.48
N TYR A 47 12.63 0.83 7.72
CA TYR A 47 12.66 1.59 8.96
C TYR A 47 11.41 2.44 9.15
N TRP A 48 10.93 3.09 8.08
CA TRP A 48 9.73 3.90 8.13
C TRP A 48 8.47 3.07 8.36
N VAL A 49 8.39 1.87 7.77
CA VAL A 49 7.30 0.91 8.03
C VAL A 49 7.28 0.50 9.50
N ALA A 50 8.43 0.09 10.05
CA ALA A 50 8.54 -0.30 11.45
C ALA A 50 8.18 0.86 12.40
N SER A 51 8.68 2.05 12.09
CA SER A 51 8.41 3.26 12.87
C SER A 51 6.94 3.69 12.81
N ALA A 52 6.33 3.65 11.63
CA ALA A 52 4.91 3.95 11.45
C ALA A 52 4.05 2.95 12.21
N GLN A 53 4.34 1.65 12.13
CA GLN A 53 3.64 0.62 12.89
C GLN A 53 3.70 0.87 14.40
N ALA A 54 4.88 1.21 14.93
CA ALA A 54 5.07 1.48 16.36
C ALA A 54 4.33 2.76 16.84
N GLN A 55 4.11 3.73 15.95
CA GLN A 55 3.43 4.99 16.25
C GLN A 55 1.91 4.92 16.12
N VAL A 56 1.36 3.89 15.46
CA VAL A 56 -0.10 3.67 15.45
C VAL A 56 -0.57 3.35 16.86
N LYS A 57 -1.35 4.27 17.42
CA LYS A 57 -1.85 4.17 18.79
C LYS A 57 -2.82 2.99 18.96
N PRO A 58 -2.70 2.18 20.04
CA PRO A 58 -3.64 1.09 20.32
C PRO A 58 -5.10 1.56 20.41
N GLU A 59 -5.34 2.78 20.89
CA GLU A 59 -6.67 3.38 20.95
C GLU A 59 -7.27 3.57 19.56
N THR A 60 -6.47 3.95 18.58
CA THR A 60 -6.90 4.07 17.18
C THR A 60 -7.29 2.72 16.61
N VAL A 61 -6.52 1.67 16.92
CA VAL A 61 -6.85 0.29 16.53
C VAL A 61 -8.17 -0.14 17.20
N LYS A 62 -8.31 0.06 18.52
CA LYS A 62 -9.55 -0.26 19.24
C LYS A 62 -10.76 0.45 18.63
N LYS A 63 -10.66 1.77 18.37
CA LYS A 63 -11.72 2.55 17.73
C LYS A 63 -12.09 2.00 16.34
N CYS A 64 -11.10 1.62 15.52
CA CYS A 64 -11.35 1.04 14.20
C CYS A 64 -12.10 -0.30 14.27
N PHE A 65 -11.72 -1.17 15.21
CA PHE A 65 -12.40 -2.45 15.43
C PHE A 65 -13.82 -2.27 16.01
N LEU A 66 -14.01 -1.34 16.95
CA LEU A 66 -15.33 -0.98 17.47
C LEU A 66 -16.26 -0.45 16.37
N ARG A 67 -15.77 0.47 15.53
CA ARG A 67 -16.51 1.01 14.37
C ARG A 67 -16.94 -0.09 13.39
N TYR A 68 -16.15 -1.16 13.33
CA TYR A 68 -16.42 -2.33 12.51
C TYR A 68 -17.42 -3.32 13.14
N GLY A 69 -17.87 -3.07 14.38
CA GLY A 69 -18.86 -3.91 15.08
C GLY A 69 -18.26 -4.92 16.05
N PHE A 70 -16.94 -4.88 16.30
CA PHE A 70 -16.31 -5.68 17.34
C PHE A 70 -16.44 -5.00 18.71
N SER A 71 -17.66 -4.86 19.23
CA SER A 71 -17.93 -4.36 20.59
C SER A 71 -18.01 -5.51 21.60
N HIS A 72 -17.31 -5.41 22.74
CA HIS A 72 -17.57 -6.26 23.90
C HIS A 72 -18.70 -5.66 24.74
N GLN A 73 -19.49 -6.51 25.41
CA GLN A 73 -20.62 -6.07 26.25
C GLN A 73 -20.21 -5.11 27.38
N ASP A 74 -18.94 -5.14 27.80
CA ASP A 74 -18.42 -4.22 28.83
C ASP A 74 -18.12 -2.80 28.29
N ASP A 75 -18.11 -2.58 26.97
CA ASP A 75 -17.87 -1.26 26.36
C ASP A 75 -19.15 -0.41 26.26
N GLU A 76 -20.33 -0.93 26.65
CA GLU A 76 -21.63 -0.25 26.54
C GLU A 76 -21.78 1.02 27.42
N GLN A 77 -20.89 1.24 28.41
CA GLN A 77 -20.91 2.46 29.23
C GLN A 77 -20.17 3.66 28.61
N SER A 78 -19.41 3.47 27.54
CA SER A 78 -18.83 4.58 26.79
C SER A 78 -19.76 4.95 25.64
N GLY A 79 -20.78 5.75 25.93
CA GLY A 79 -21.59 6.47 24.93
C GLY A 79 -20.77 7.52 24.17
N GLN A 80 -19.55 7.19 23.74
CA GLN A 80 -18.82 7.97 22.75
C GLN A 80 -19.51 7.72 21.41
N THR A 81 -20.28 8.73 20.98
CA THR A 81 -20.42 9.02 19.56
C THR A 81 -19.05 8.86 18.94
N ILE A 82 -18.84 7.80 18.17
CA ILE A 82 -17.56 7.54 17.49
C ILE A 82 -17.48 8.64 16.43
N ASP A 83 -16.94 9.79 16.86
CA ASP A 83 -16.86 10.99 16.06
C ASP A 83 -16.10 10.64 14.79
N THR A 84 -16.79 10.82 13.68
CA THR A 84 -16.26 10.63 12.33
C THR A 84 -15.16 11.67 12.03
N GLU A 85 -14.93 12.63 12.93
CA GLU A 85 -14.12 13.83 12.72
C GLU A 85 -12.66 13.72 13.21
N GLU A 86 -12.32 12.84 14.16
CA GLU A 86 -10.93 12.73 14.64
C GLU A 86 -9.95 12.23 13.57
N GLN A 87 -10.43 11.46 12.59
CA GLN A 87 -9.60 10.98 11.47
C GLN A 87 -9.32 12.05 10.41
N SER A 88 -10.11 13.14 10.42
CA SER A 88 -10.06 14.24 9.47
C SER A 88 -9.28 15.45 9.98
N VAL A 89 -8.76 15.42 11.21
CA VAL A 89 -7.93 16.51 11.71
C VAL A 89 -6.71 16.59 10.80
N ILE A 90 -6.67 17.68 10.02
CA ILE A 90 -5.54 18.02 9.15
C ILE A 90 -4.29 17.94 10.01
N ASP A 91 -3.35 17.11 9.62
CA ASP A 91 -2.08 17.04 10.31
C ASP A 91 -1.30 18.31 9.96
N GLU A 92 -1.31 19.27 10.88
CA GLU A 92 -0.63 20.55 10.72
C GLU A 92 0.86 20.35 10.38
N GLU A 93 1.48 19.32 10.95
CA GLU A 93 2.89 19.01 10.71
C GLU A 93 3.10 18.46 9.29
N LEU A 94 2.19 17.60 8.81
CA LEU A 94 2.26 17.11 7.44
C LEU A 94 1.97 18.22 6.42
N LEU A 95 1.01 19.10 6.72
CA LEU A 95 0.71 20.28 5.90
C LEU A 95 1.93 21.20 5.82
N ALA A 96 2.60 21.45 6.95
CA ALA A 96 3.83 22.25 6.99
C ALA A 96 4.94 21.63 6.11
N LEU A 97 5.12 20.31 6.17
CA LEU A 97 6.12 19.62 5.33
C LEU A 97 5.77 19.69 3.84
N ILE A 98 4.50 19.48 3.46
CA ILE A 98 4.06 19.56 2.07
C ILE A 98 4.26 20.98 1.53
N THR A 99 3.79 22.00 2.27
CA THR A 99 3.89 23.40 1.85
C THR A 99 5.33 23.90 1.76
N LEU A 100 6.25 23.33 2.53
CA LEU A 100 7.68 23.64 2.44
C LEU A 100 8.30 23.12 1.14
N ILE A 101 7.86 21.95 0.65
CA ILE A 101 8.35 21.37 -0.60
C ILE A 101 7.63 21.98 -1.81
N ASP A 102 6.30 22.03 -1.78
CA ASP A 102 5.46 22.55 -2.84
C ASP A 102 4.17 23.13 -2.24
N ASN A 103 4.04 24.45 -2.28
CA ASN A 103 2.88 25.16 -1.75
C ASN A 103 1.62 25.05 -2.61
N SER A 104 1.72 24.49 -3.82
CA SER A 104 0.59 24.31 -4.74
C SER A 104 -0.16 23.00 -4.49
N VAL A 105 0.43 22.07 -3.74
CA VAL A 105 -0.14 20.74 -3.50
C VAL A 105 -1.06 20.75 -2.27
N GLU A 106 -2.32 20.39 -2.49
CA GLU A 106 -3.26 20.17 -1.39
C GLU A 106 -2.98 18.85 -0.64
N VAL A 107 -3.14 18.85 0.69
CA VAL A 107 -2.93 17.67 1.55
C VAL A 107 -3.75 16.47 1.08
N LYS A 108 -5.01 16.70 0.71
CA LYS A 108 -5.90 15.63 0.24
C LYS A 108 -5.38 15.01 -1.07
N THR A 109 -4.97 15.84 -2.02
CA THR A 109 -4.37 15.41 -3.29
C THR A 109 -3.14 14.56 -3.03
N TYR A 110 -2.26 15.00 -2.13
CA TYR A 110 -1.11 14.22 -1.73
C TYR A 110 -1.56 12.85 -1.18
N PHE A 111 -2.49 12.80 -0.22
CA PHE A 111 -2.98 11.55 0.37
C PHE A 111 -3.54 10.55 -0.64
N GLU A 112 -4.23 11.02 -1.68
CA GLU A 112 -4.88 10.16 -2.67
C GLU A 112 -3.96 9.70 -3.81
N LEU A 113 -2.69 10.13 -3.85
CA LEU A 113 -1.73 9.80 -4.93
C LEU A 113 -1.63 8.30 -5.23
N ASP A 114 -1.63 7.46 -4.20
CA ASP A 114 -1.46 6.00 -4.35
C ASP A 114 -2.70 5.31 -4.91
N LYS A 115 -3.88 5.96 -4.89
CA LYS A 115 -5.10 5.44 -5.49
C LYS A 115 -5.00 5.34 -7.02
N PHE A 116 -4.10 6.12 -7.63
CA PHE A 116 -3.91 6.14 -9.08
C PHE A 116 -2.77 5.22 -9.55
N ILE A 117 -2.04 4.58 -8.64
CA ILE A 117 -0.94 3.67 -8.98
C ILE A 117 -1.54 2.29 -9.26
N SER A 118 -1.31 1.76 -10.47
CA SER A 118 -1.71 0.39 -10.81
C SER A 118 -0.89 -0.60 -9.97
N SER A 119 -1.57 -1.46 -9.22
CA SER A 119 -0.93 -2.49 -8.38
C SER A 119 -0.77 -3.84 -9.09
N HIS A 120 -1.14 -3.96 -10.36
CA HIS A 120 -0.94 -5.19 -11.13
C HIS A 120 0.11 -4.95 -12.23
N ASP A 121 1.03 -5.90 -12.35
CA ASP A 121 1.97 -5.96 -13.46
C ASP A 121 1.19 -6.29 -14.74
N THR A 122 1.17 -5.37 -15.71
CA THR A 122 0.57 -5.61 -17.03
C THR A 122 1.47 -6.46 -17.94
N ASN A 123 2.67 -6.85 -17.49
CA ASN A 123 3.68 -7.56 -18.26
C ASN A 123 3.85 -9.05 -17.87
N LEU A 124 2.91 -9.62 -17.11
CA LEU A 124 2.85 -11.08 -16.91
C LEU A 124 2.06 -11.74 -18.04
N THR A 125 2.49 -11.54 -19.28
CA THR A 125 2.16 -12.44 -20.40
C THR A 125 3.39 -13.28 -20.72
N GLY A 126 3.82 -14.06 -19.74
CA GLY A 126 4.71 -15.20 -19.96
C GLY A 126 3.89 -16.43 -19.64
N THR A 127 3.18 -16.97 -20.63
CA THR A 127 2.72 -18.36 -20.60
C THR A 127 3.94 -19.25 -20.82
N ASP A 128 4.84 -19.24 -19.84
CA ASP A 128 5.83 -20.31 -19.68
C ASP A 128 5.30 -21.15 -18.52
N ASP A 129 4.26 -21.92 -18.80
CA ASP A 129 3.85 -23.01 -17.92
C ASP A 129 4.72 -24.21 -18.33
N PRO A 130 5.73 -24.60 -17.53
CA PRO A 130 6.64 -25.68 -17.88
C PRO A 130 6.00 -27.08 -17.82
N ASP A 131 4.71 -27.17 -17.45
CA ASP A 131 3.98 -28.42 -17.22
C ASP A 131 2.82 -28.65 -18.21
N ASP A 132 2.74 -27.95 -19.35
CA ASP A 132 1.78 -28.28 -20.41
C ASP A 132 2.24 -29.51 -21.22
N PRO A 133 1.58 -30.68 -21.12
CA PRO A 133 2.03 -31.92 -21.73
C PRO A 133 1.47 -32.14 -23.17
N GLU A 134 0.95 -31.12 -23.85
CA GLU A 134 0.31 -31.28 -25.17
C GLU A 134 1.22 -30.98 -26.38
N ASN A 135 2.49 -31.41 -26.37
CA ASN A 135 3.26 -31.48 -27.62
C ASN A 135 3.96 -32.83 -27.79
N GLU A 136 3.15 -33.89 -27.88
CA GLU A 136 3.56 -35.15 -28.51
C GLU A 136 3.58 -34.93 -30.03
N GLU A 137 4.74 -34.55 -30.58
CA GLU A 137 4.96 -34.70 -32.02
C GLU A 137 5.04 -36.21 -32.33
N GLU A 138 3.95 -36.73 -32.89
CA GLU A 138 3.86 -38.07 -33.47
C GLU A 138 4.86 -38.18 -34.64
N ASP A 139 5.95 -38.92 -34.44
CA ASP A 139 6.93 -39.26 -35.47
C ASP A 139 6.40 -40.48 -36.26
N GLU A 140 5.73 -40.25 -37.40
CA GLU A 140 5.33 -41.31 -38.34
C GLU A 140 6.58 -41.93 -39.02
N PRO A 141 6.71 -43.27 -39.09
CA PRO A 141 7.83 -43.89 -39.80
C PRO A 141 7.60 -43.90 -41.31
N GLU A 142 8.46 -43.20 -42.07
CA GLU A 142 8.49 -43.30 -43.53
C GLU A 142 8.95 -44.70 -43.98
N GLU A 143 8.05 -45.42 -44.65
CA GLU A 143 8.25 -46.77 -45.17
C GLU A 143 9.36 -46.83 -46.24
N ALA A 144 10.21 -47.85 -46.11
CA ALA A 144 11.16 -48.22 -47.14
C ALA A 144 10.46 -48.90 -48.33
N GLU A 145 10.40 -48.22 -49.48
CA GLU A 145 10.12 -48.90 -50.76
C GLU A 145 11.40 -49.12 -51.58
N THR A 146 11.75 -50.40 -51.65
CA THR A 146 12.69 -50.97 -52.61
C THR A 146 12.15 -50.86 -54.03
N SER A 147 13.00 -50.51 -55.01
CA SER A 147 12.80 -50.98 -56.38
C SER A 147 14.12 -51.22 -57.09
N LYS A 148 14.36 -52.50 -57.35
CA LYS A 148 15.32 -53.01 -58.35
C LYS A 148 14.78 -52.66 -59.73
N TYR A 149 15.62 -52.15 -60.63
CA TYR A 149 15.99 -52.78 -61.90
C TYR A 149 17.22 -52.07 -62.48
#